data_AF-A0A2H0CTB6-F1
#
_entry.id   AF-A0A2H0CTB6-F1
#
_cell.length_a   1.000
_cell.length_b   1.000
_cell.length_c   1.000
_cell.angle_alpha   90.00
_cell.angle_beta   90.00
_cell.angle_gamma   90.00
#
_symmetry.space_group_name_H-M   'P 1'
#
loop_
_entity.id
_entity.type
_entity.pdbx_description
1 polymer ?
#
loop_
_entity_poly.entity_id
_entity_poly.type
_entity_poly.pdbx_seq_one_letter_code
_entity_poly.pdbx_strand_id
1 'polypeptide(L)'
;MMKRQTLNFVVDALALAGFVFLMATGLFLRYILPPGSNKSLSVWGLTRHEWGDIHFFIAVFIIAVLSLHLVLHWRWIVCAIQSKPKEGSGARVALGVAGLVTLLLIAAAPFLSPTEKSVSDGKRQNQQQSHSKSRQEKSIEIKNISGSMTLAELEQLTDIPINYILEELGIPGEVSPDQKLGFLRKKYDFEMETVRKIISSYLDDAVGDGGGREVIP
;
A
#
# COMPACT_ATOMS: atom_id res chain seq x y z
N MET A 1 -3.43 -31.64 -44.05
CA MET A 1 -2.71 -30.41 -44.47
C MET A 1 -3.74 -29.32 -44.70
N MET A 2 -3.81 -28.30 -43.83
CA MET A 2 -4.80 -27.22 -44.00
C MET A 2 -4.39 -26.30 -45.15
N LYS A 3 -5.36 -25.78 -45.91
CA LYS A 3 -5.10 -24.77 -46.94
C LYS A 3 -4.58 -23.50 -46.26
N ARG A 4 -3.54 -22.86 -46.82
CA ARG A 4 -2.93 -21.64 -46.25
C ARG A 4 -3.96 -20.54 -45.97
N GLN A 5 -4.98 -20.39 -46.82
CA GLN A 5 -6.08 -19.43 -46.60
C GLN A 5 -6.90 -19.75 -45.35
N THR A 6 -7.21 -21.03 -45.10
CA THR A 6 -7.93 -21.46 -43.90
C THR A 6 -7.10 -21.21 -42.64
N LEU A 7 -5.79 -21.47 -42.69
CA LEU A 7 -4.88 -21.20 -41.57
C LEU A 7 -4.82 -19.70 -41.25
N ASN A 8 -4.67 -18.85 -42.28
CA ASN A 8 -4.67 -17.39 -42.09
C ASN A 8 -6.00 -16.91 -41.49
N PHE A 9 -7.14 -17.38 -42.02
CA PHE A 9 -8.46 -17.02 -41.48
C PHE A 9 -8.62 -17.42 -40.01
N VAL A 10 -8.18 -18.61 -39.62
CA VAL A 10 -8.24 -19.09 -38.22
C VAL A 10 -7.35 -18.24 -37.31
N VAL A 11 -6.13 -17.91 -37.74
CA VAL A 11 -5.22 -17.07 -36.95
C VAL A 11 -5.78 -15.66 -36.80
N ASP A 12 -6.37 -15.09 -37.84
CA ASP A 12 -6.99 -13.76 -37.80
C ASP A 12 -8.21 -13.74 -36.86
N ALA A 13 -9.05 -14.79 -36.91
CA ALA A 13 -10.19 -14.94 -36.01
C ALA A 13 -9.74 -15.11 -34.54
N LEU A 14 -8.68 -15.89 -34.29
CA LEU A 14 -8.08 -16.04 -32.96
C LEU A 14 -7.48 -14.73 -32.45
N ALA A 15 -6.82 -13.96 -33.31
CA ALA A 15 -6.26 -12.66 -32.96
C ALA A 15 -7.36 -11.68 -32.56
N LEU A 16 -8.47 -11.62 -33.33
CA LEU A 16 -9.61 -10.77 -33.02
C LEU A 16 -10.28 -11.19 -31.70
N ALA A 17 -10.57 -12.48 -31.53
CA ALA A 17 -11.18 -13.00 -30.32
C ALA A 17 -10.29 -12.70 -29.10
N GLY A 18 -9.00 -12.99 -29.19
CA GLY A 18 -8.02 -12.68 -28.15
C GLY A 18 -8.04 -11.20 -27.79
N PHE A 19 -7.95 -10.30 -28.78
CA PHE A 19 -7.98 -8.85 -28.53
C PHE A 19 -9.23 -8.40 -27.77
N VAL A 20 -10.40 -8.93 -28.12
CA VAL A 20 -11.65 -8.65 -27.40
C VAL A 20 -11.57 -9.12 -25.93
N PHE A 21 -11.06 -10.34 -25.68
CA PHE A 21 -10.89 -10.85 -24.33
C PHE A 21 -9.87 -10.04 -23.51
N LEU A 22 -8.78 -9.60 -24.11
CA LEU A 22 -7.78 -8.75 -23.45
C LEU A 22 -8.37 -7.40 -23.05
N MET A 23 -9.10 -6.75 -23.95
CA MET A 23 -9.77 -5.49 -23.66
C MET A 23 -10.86 -5.66 -22.60
N ALA A 24 -11.68 -6.71 -22.70
CA ALA A 24 -12.73 -7.00 -21.73
C ALA A 24 -12.15 -7.25 -20.33
N THR A 25 -11.11 -8.07 -20.20
CA THR A 25 -10.45 -8.34 -18.92
C THR A 25 -9.70 -7.13 -18.37
N GLY A 26 -9.11 -6.29 -19.22
CA GLY A 26 -8.50 -5.02 -18.83
C GLY A 26 -9.53 -4.02 -18.27
N LEU A 27 -10.67 -3.85 -18.96
CA LEU A 27 -11.78 -3.03 -18.47
C LEU A 27 -12.37 -3.60 -17.18
N PHE A 28 -12.52 -4.92 -17.10
CA PHE A 28 -13.01 -5.60 -15.91
C PHE A 28 -12.13 -5.31 -14.69
N LEU A 29 -10.81 -5.47 -14.83
CA LEU A 29 -9.84 -5.14 -13.77
C LEU A 29 -9.81 -3.64 -13.42
N ARG A 30 -10.16 -2.76 -14.36
CA ARG A 30 -10.19 -1.31 -14.11
C ARG A 30 -11.45 -0.85 -13.38
N TYR A 31 -12.61 -1.36 -13.77
CA TYR A 31 -13.90 -0.85 -13.31
C TYR A 31 -14.56 -1.71 -12.23
N ILE A 32 -14.37 -3.03 -12.26
CA ILE A 32 -15.05 -3.96 -11.34
C ILE A 32 -14.16 -4.28 -10.13
N LEU A 33 -12.83 -4.32 -10.32
CA LEU A 33 -11.84 -4.53 -9.25
C LEU A 33 -10.84 -3.36 -9.16
N PRO A 34 -11.29 -2.13 -8.82
CA PRO A 34 -10.41 -0.96 -8.75
C PRO A 34 -9.30 -1.13 -7.69
N PRO A 35 -8.15 -0.46 -7.89
CA PRO A 35 -7.00 -0.56 -6.99
C PRO A 35 -7.35 -0.12 -5.57
N GLY A 36 -6.95 -0.92 -4.57
CA GLY A 36 -7.19 -0.65 -3.13
C GLY A 36 -8.16 -1.62 -2.46
N SER A 37 -8.89 -2.43 -3.23
CA SER A 37 -9.91 -3.38 -2.72
C SER A 37 -9.35 -4.74 -2.24
N ASN A 38 -8.08 -4.80 -1.86
CA ASN A 38 -7.26 -6.02 -1.81
C ASN A 38 -7.72 -7.14 -0.85
N LYS A 39 -8.84 -6.98 -0.11
CA LYS A 39 -9.35 -8.00 0.82
C LYS A 39 -10.87 -8.29 0.77
N SER A 40 -11.69 -7.51 0.06
CA SER A 40 -13.16 -7.64 0.19
C SER A 40 -13.91 -7.93 -1.11
N LEU A 41 -13.47 -7.38 -2.25
CA LEU A 41 -14.10 -7.72 -3.54
C LEU A 41 -13.38 -8.89 -4.21
N SER A 42 -14.03 -10.03 -4.18
CA SER A 42 -13.77 -11.17 -5.06
C SER A 42 -14.89 -11.29 -6.07
N VAL A 43 -14.57 -11.47 -7.35
CA VAL A 43 -15.56 -11.83 -8.36
C VAL A 43 -15.34 -13.28 -8.74
N TRP A 44 -16.37 -14.10 -8.56
CA TRP A 44 -16.31 -15.56 -8.70
C TRP A 44 -15.27 -16.23 -7.78
N GLY A 45 -15.09 -15.70 -6.57
CA GLY A 45 -14.11 -16.20 -5.60
C GLY A 45 -12.66 -15.87 -5.94
N LEU A 46 -12.41 -15.24 -7.10
CA LEU A 46 -11.08 -14.81 -7.51
C LEU A 46 -10.85 -13.35 -7.11
N THR A 47 -9.69 -13.12 -6.53
CA THR A 47 -9.19 -11.80 -6.14
C THR A 47 -8.71 -11.01 -7.36
N ARG A 48 -8.50 -9.71 -7.17
CA ARG A 48 -7.89 -8.84 -8.19
C ARG A 48 -6.54 -9.38 -8.69
N HIS A 49 -5.77 -10.04 -7.82
CA HIS A 49 -4.48 -10.57 -8.18
C HIS A 49 -4.61 -11.73 -9.16
N GLU A 50 -5.49 -12.70 -8.86
CA GLU A 50 -5.71 -13.86 -9.72
C GLU A 50 -6.34 -13.48 -11.07
N TRP A 51 -7.28 -12.52 -11.08
CA TRP A 51 -7.77 -11.96 -12.35
C TRP A 51 -6.67 -11.23 -13.13
N GLY A 52 -5.72 -10.63 -12.43
CA GLY A 52 -4.51 -10.05 -13.01
C GLY A 52 -3.62 -11.11 -13.68
N ASP A 53 -3.44 -12.27 -13.05
CA ASP A 53 -2.67 -13.39 -13.61
C ASP A 53 -3.36 -13.94 -14.87
N ILE A 54 -4.68 -14.12 -14.84
CA ILE A 54 -5.46 -14.52 -16.02
C ILE A 54 -5.28 -13.51 -17.16
N HIS A 55 -5.40 -12.22 -16.87
CA HIS A 55 -5.19 -11.16 -17.86
C HIS A 55 -3.77 -11.19 -18.44
N PHE A 56 -2.76 -11.43 -17.60
CA PHE A 56 -1.36 -11.57 -18.02
C PHE A 56 -1.17 -12.74 -18.99
N PHE A 57 -1.70 -13.92 -18.68
CA PHE A 57 -1.60 -15.07 -19.59
C PHE A 57 -2.32 -14.85 -20.91
N ILE A 58 -3.49 -14.18 -20.90
CA ILE A 58 -4.20 -13.78 -22.12
C ILE A 58 -3.33 -12.83 -22.96
N ALA A 59 -2.65 -11.86 -22.33
CA ALA A 59 -1.74 -10.95 -23.03
C ALA A 59 -0.59 -11.69 -23.71
N VAL A 60 0.07 -12.62 -23.01
CA VAL A 60 1.15 -13.45 -23.57
C VAL A 60 0.65 -14.29 -24.75
N PHE A 61 -0.52 -14.91 -24.61
CA PHE A 61 -1.14 -15.69 -25.68
C PHE A 61 -1.40 -14.84 -26.93
N ILE A 62 -1.94 -13.63 -26.77
CA ILE A 62 -2.20 -12.71 -27.90
C ILE A 62 -0.92 -12.26 -28.56
N ILE A 63 0.15 -11.99 -27.81
CA ILE A 63 1.45 -11.66 -28.39
C ILE A 63 1.95 -12.79 -29.29
N ALA A 64 1.80 -14.05 -28.85
CA ALA A 64 2.17 -15.21 -29.65
C ALA A 64 1.32 -15.32 -30.93
N VAL A 65 0.00 -15.16 -30.82
CA VAL A 65 -0.92 -15.20 -31.97
C VAL A 65 -0.67 -14.05 -32.95
N LEU A 66 -0.44 -12.82 -32.47
CA LEU A 66 -0.11 -11.66 -33.30
C LEU A 66 1.25 -11.81 -33.99
N SER A 67 2.23 -12.41 -33.31
CA SER A 67 3.53 -12.73 -33.92
C SER A 67 3.35 -13.70 -35.07
N LEU A 68 2.58 -14.78 -34.86
CA LEU A 68 2.25 -15.74 -35.91
C LEU A 68 1.48 -15.07 -37.06
N HIS A 69 0.47 -14.25 -36.75
CA HIS A 69 -0.28 -13.47 -37.73
C HIS A 69 0.65 -12.62 -38.61
N LEU A 70 1.59 -11.90 -38.00
CA LEU A 70 2.53 -11.04 -38.71
C LEU A 70 3.44 -11.84 -39.66
N VAL A 71 3.94 -13.00 -39.22
CA VAL A 71 4.73 -13.91 -40.05
C VAL A 71 3.93 -14.44 -41.23
N LEU A 72 2.66 -14.83 -41.01
CA LEU A 72 1.78 -15.34 -42.07
C LEU A 72 1.43 -14.27 -43.11
N HIS A 73 1.27 -13.02 -42.69
CA HIS A 73 0.95 -11.89 -43.55
C HIS A 73 2.19 -11.14 -44.06
N TRP A 74 3.40 -11.59 -43.74
CA TRP A 74 4.68 -10.93 -44.10
C TRP A 74 4.78 -10.54 -45.58
N ARG A 75 4.35 -11.42 -46.49
CA ARG A 75 4.39 -11.12 -47.93
C ARG A 75 3.42 -9.99 -48.32
N TRP A 76 2.25 -9.91 -47.69
CA TRP A 76 1.34 -8.80 -47.88
C TRP A 76 1.94 -7.49 -47.34
N ILE A 77 2.59 -7.53 -46.18
CA ILE A 77 3.26 -6.37 -45.57
C ILE A 77 4.34 -5.81 -46.51
N VAL A 78 5.20 -6.68 -47.05
CA VAL A 78 6.25 -6.29 -48.00
C VAL A 78 5.65 -5.66 -49.26
N CYS A 79 4.59 -6.25 -49.82
CA CYS A 79 3.89 -5.66 -50.97
C CYS A 79 3.21 -4.33 -50.62
N ALA A 80 2.65 -4.19 -49.41
CA ALA A 80 2.00 -2.96 -48.96
C ALA A 80 3.00 -1.81 -48.78
N ILE A 81 4.20 -2.10 -48.26
CA ILE A 81 5.28 -1.13 -48.10
C ILE A 81 5.90 -0.75 -49.45
N GLN A 82 6.08 -1.72 -50.36
CA GLN A 82 6.67 -1.48 -51.68
C GLN A 82 5.67 -0.91 -52.71
N SER A 83 4.38 -0.88 -52.39
CA SER A 83 3.37 -0.33 -53.29
C SER A 83 3.62 1.16 -53.50
N LYS A 84 3.99 1.53 -54.74
CA LYS A 84 4.17 2.93 -55.14
C LYS A 84 2.89 3.70 -54.80
N PRO A 85 2.97 4.80 -54.05
CA PRO A 85 1.80 5.59 -53.72
C PRO A 85 1.19 6.10 -55.04
N LYS A 86 -0.02 5.64 -55.36
CA LYS A 86 -0.85 6.32 -56.37
C LYS A 86 -1.12 7.74 -55.89
N GLU A 87 -1.15 8.71 -56.79
CA GLU A 87 -1.43 10.12 -56.50
C GLU A 87 -2.64 10.24 -55.55
N GLY A 88 -2.43 10.85 -54.37
CA GLY A 88 -3.42 10.97 -53.29
C GLY A 88 -3.30 9.97 -52.13
N SER A 89 -2.47 8.92 -52.21
CA SER A 89 -2.32 7.89 -51.17
C SER A 89 -1.31 8.22 -50.06
N GLY A 90 -0.51 9.29 -50.22
CA GLY A 90 0.55 9.67 -49.26
C GLY A 90 0.01 10.06 -47.88
N ALA A 91 -1.17 10.70 -47.82
CA ALA A 91 -1.81 11.08 -46.57
C ALA A 91 -2.21 9.86 -45.72
N ARG A 92 -2.63 8.75 -46.34
CA ARG A 92 -3.03 7.53 -45.63
C ARG A 92 -1.83 6.81 -45.01
N VAL A 93 -0.71 6.79 -45.73
CA VAL A 93 0.55 6.24 -45.23
C VAL A 93 1.11 7.11 -44.11
N ALA A 94 1.10 8.43 -44.27
CA ALA A 94 1.55 9.37 -43.24
C ALA A 94 0.71 9.25 -41.96
N LEU A 95 -0.63 9.13 -42.06
CA LEU A 95 -1.52 8.88 -40.93
C LEU A 95 -1.21 7.54 -40.23
N GLY A 96 -0.97 6.48 -41.00
CA GLY A 96 -0.59 5.17 -40.45
C GLY A 96 0.72 5.22 -39.67
N VAL A 97 1.74 5.87 -40.23
CA VAL A 97 3.06 6.03 -39.58
C VAL A 97 2.95 6.92 -38.35
N ALA A 98 2.26 8.06 -38.44
CA ALA A 98 2.04 8.96 -37.30
C ALA A 98 1.26 8.25 -36.17
N GLY A 99 0.25 7.46 -36.51
CA GLY A 99 -0.50 6.65 -35.56
C GLY A 99 0.37 5.60 -34.86
N LEU A 100 1.21 4.88 -35.60
CA LEU A 100 2.13 3.89 -35.04
C LEU A 100 3.16 4.53 -34.10
N VAL A 101 3.76 5.65 -34.51
CA VAL A 101 4.72 6.39 -33.68
C VAL A 101 4.05 6.89 -32.41
N THR A 102 2.84 7.45 -32.52
CA THR A 102 2.07 7.91 -31.35
C THR A 102 1.76 6.74 -30.39
N LEU A 103 1.35 5.59 -30.92
CA LEU A 103 1.07 4.39 -30.13
C LEU A 103 2.32 3.90 -29.38
N LEU A 104 3.48 3.87 -30.06
CA LEU A 104 4.76 3.47 -29.46
C LEU A 104 5.19 4.45 -28.36
N LEU A 105 5.01 5.75 -28.57
CA LEU A 105 5.30 6.77 -27.55
C LEU A 105 4.40 6.61 -26.32
N ILE A 106 3.10 6.36 -26.49
CA ILE A 106 2.17 6.10 -25.37
C ILE A 106 2.54 4.81 -24.63
N ALA A 107 2.91 3.75 -25.35
CA ALA A 107 3.33 2.48 -24.75
C ALA A 107 4.67 2.61 -24.00
N ALA A 108 5.59 3.45 -24.49
CA ALA A 108 6.87 3.72 -23.84
C ALA A 108 6.77 4.73 -22.68
N ALA A 109 5.76 5.61 -22.70
CA ALA A 109 5.54 6.64 -21.68
C ALA A 109 5.59 6.13 -20.21
N PRO A 110 4.95 5.01 -19.83
CA PRO A 110 5.03 4.51 -18.45
C PRO A 110 6.42 3.98 -18.05
N PHE A 111 7.28 3.65 -19.01
CA PHE A 111 8.67 3.23 -18.74
C PHE A 111 9.60 4.44 -18.59
N LEU A 112 9.26 5.56 -19.23
CA LEU A 112 9.98 6.82 -19.10
C LEU A 112 9.46 7.68 -17.94
N SER A 113 8.22 7.46 -17.50
CA SER A 113 7.71 8.11 -16.30
C SER A 113 8.58 7.68 -15.12
N PRO A 114 9.27 8.63 -14.45
CA PRO A 114 9.96 8.31 -13.21
C PRO A 114 8.96 7.60 -12.31
N THR A 115 9.33 6.43 -11.79
CA THR A 115 8.58 5.86 -10.69
C THR A 115 8.67 6.90 -9.59
N GLU A 116 7.64 7.73 -9.45
CA GLU A 116 7.37 8.40 -8.22
C GLU A 116 7.22 7.25 -7.23
N LYS A 117 8.32 6.93 -6.54
CA LYS A 117 8.20 6.30 -5.24
C LYS A 117 7.31 7.29 -4.52
N SER A 118 6.02 7.00 -4.44
CA SER A 118 5.11 7.77 -3.64
C SER A 118 5.67 7.68 -2.23
N VAL A 119 6.48 8.67 -1.86
CA VAL A 119 6.99 8.87 -0.51
C VAL A 119 5.79 9.03 0.45
N SER A 120 4.57 9.19 -0.08
CA SER A 120 3.33 9.32 0.66
C SER A 120 2.68 7.99 1.10
N ASP A 121 2.89 6.86 0.40
CA ASP A 121 2.34 5.56 0.85
C ASP A 121 3.26 4.84 1.85
N GLY A 122 4.58 5.03 1.73
CA GLY A 122 5.56 4.50 2.68
C GLY A 122 5.65 5.29 4.00
N LYS A 123 5.45 6.61 3.98
CA LYS A 123 5.46 7.42 5.23
C LYS A 123 4.21 7.24 6.06
N ARG A 124 3.03 7.04 5.47
CA ARG A 124 1.78 6.84 6.23
C ARG A 124 1.75 5.47 6.93
N GLN A 125 2.17 4.40 6.26
CA GLN A 125 2.30 3.11 6.93
C GLN A 125 3.40 3.11 8.00
N ASN A 126 4.56 3.73 7.74
CA ASN A 126 5.65 3.72 8.71
C ASN A 126 5.41 4.66 9.90
N GLN A 127 4.74 5.81 9.74
CA GLN A 127 4.33 6.65 10.89
C GLN A 127 3.23 5.98 11.70
N GLN A 128 2.23 5.36 11.05
CA GLN A 128 1.14 4.70 11.78
C GLN A 128 1.61 3.42 12.47
N GLN A 129 2.60 2.71 11.90
CA GLN A 129 3.22 1.53 12.50
C GLN A 129 4.24 1.89 13.59
N SER A 130 4.95 3.02 13.46
CA SER A 130 5.86 3.51 14.51
C SER A 130 5.07 4.05 15.71
N HIS A 131 3.98 4.80 15.47
CA HIS A 131 3.08 5.23 16.55
C HIS A 131 2.30 4.07 17.17
N SER A 132 1.88 3.06 16.40
CA SER A 132 1.22 1.90 16.99
C SER A 132 2.18 1.04 17.81
N LYS A 133 3.43 0.85 17.35
CA LYS A 133 4.46 0.17 18.14
C LYS A 133 4.83 0.93 19.41
N SER A 134 5.11 2.23 19.33
CA SER A 134 5.47 3.03 20.52
C SER A 134 4.32 3.10 21.52
N ARG A 135 3.07 3.20 21.05
CA ARG A 135 1.88 3.18 21.91
C ARG A 135 1.64 1.80 22.50
N GLN A 136 1.88 0.73 21.75
CA GLN A 136 1.75 -0.65 22.22
C GLN A 136 2.82 -0.99 23.26
N GLU A 137 4.08 -0.57 23.04
CA GLU A 137 5.19 -0.72 24.00
C GLU A 137 4.91 0.06 25.30
N LYS A 138 4.53 1.35 25.21
CA LYS A 138 4.11 2.13 26.38
C LYS A 138 2.92 1.50 27.12
N SER A 139 1.94 0.96 26.39
CA SER A 139 0.78 0.29 27.00
C SER A 139 1.17 -1.00 27.73
N ILE A 140 2.13 -1.76 27.21
CA ILE A 140 2.67 -2.97 27.84
C ILE A 140 3.45 -2.61 29.10
N GLU A 141 4.28 -1.57 29.06
CA GLU A 141 5.02 -1.07 30.22
C GLU A 141 4.07 -0.60 31.33
N ILE A 142 3.05 0.19 31.01
CA ILE A 142 2.03 0.65 31.98
C ILE A 142 1.26 -0.54 32.59
N LYS A 143 0.95 -1.56 31.79
CA LYS A 143 0.24 -2.76 32.29
C LYS A 143 1.09 -3.59 33.25
N ASN A 144 2.41 -3.58 33.09
CA ASN A 144 3.36 -4.29 33.94
C ASN A 144 3.60 -3.60 35.29
N ILE A 145 3.10 -2.37 35.48
CA ILE A 145 3.15 -1.67 36.76
C ILE A 145 2.33 -2.45 37.79
N SER A 146 2.99 -2.83 38.89
CA SER A 146 2.44 -3.71 39.92
C SER A 146 2.76 -3.17 41.31
N GLY A 147 1.95 -3.55 42.30
CA GLY A 147 2.13 -3.09 43.69
C GLY A 147 3.39 -3.61 44.39
N SER A 148 4.15 -4.51 43.77
CA SER A 148 5.46 -4.96 44.29
C SER A 148 6.60 -3.98 43.99
N MET A 149 6.42 -3.07 43.03
CA MET A 149 7.41 -2.08 42.62
C MET A 149 7.56 -0.98 43.67
N THR A 150 8.77 -0.44 43.80
CA THR A 150 9.07 0.76 44.61
C THR A 150 8.78 2.05 43.85
N LEU A 151 8.69 3.18 44.56
CA LEU A 151 8.52 4.49 43.91
C LEU A 151 9.75 4.84 43.05
N ALA A 152 10.96 4.47 43.50
CA ALA A 152 12.20 4.65 42.75
C ALA A 152 12.25 3.79 41.49
N GLU A 153 11.81 2.53 41.57
CA GLU A 153 11.69 1.64 40.40
C GLU A 153 10.65 2.16 39.41
N LEU A 154 9.57 2.76 39.92
CA LEU A 154 8.53 3.37 39.08
C LEU A 154 9.06 4.58 38.32
N GLU A 155 9.75 5.51 39.01
CA GLU A 155 10.36 6.70 38.42
C GLU A 155 11.40 6.35 37.36
N GLN A 156 12.28 5.39 37.63
CA GLN A 156 13.27 4.92 36.66
C GLN A 156 12.63 4.25 35.44
N LEU A 157 11.48 3.60 35.60
CA LEU A 157 10.78 2.92 34.52
C LEU A 157 9.96 3.88 33.64
N THR A 158 9.32 4.88 34.25
CA THR A 158 8.39 5.77 33.54
C THR A 158 8.99 7.13 33.21
N ASP A 159 10.13 7.48 33.78
CA ASP A 159 10.77 8.81 33.72
C ASP A 159 9.85 9.93 34.24
N ILE A 160 8.89 9.57 35.10
CA ILE A 160 7.94 10.50 35.72
C ILE A 160 8.40 10.81 37.14
N PRO A 161 8.58 12.09 37.50
CA PRO A 161 8.93 12.50 38.85
C PRO A 161 7.95 11.95 39.91
N ILE A 162 8.48 11.36 40.98
CA ILE A 162 7.66 10.75 42.05
C ILE A 162 6.70 11.77 42.70
N ASN A 163 7.14 13.01 42.84
CA ASN A 163 6.35 14.11 43.41
C ASN A 163 5.02 14.32 42.67
N TYR A 164 5.04 14.29 41.34
CA TYR A 164 3.83 14.42 40.51
C TYR A 164 2.84 13.27 40.77
N ILE A 165 3.34 12.04 40.84
CA ILE A 165 2.52 10.86 41.10
C ILE A 165 1.91 10.91 42.51
N LEU A 166 2.67 11.35 43.51
CA LEU A 166 2.19 11.47 44.89
C LEU A 166 1.15 12.58 45.07
N GLU A 167 1.35 13.72 44.39
CA GLU A 167 0.41 14.84 44.39
C GLU A 167 -0.94 14.44 43.79
N GLU A 168 -0.91 13.80 42.62
CA GLU A 168 -2.13 13.36 41.93
C GLU A 168 -2.85 12.22 42.68
N LEU A 169 -2.11 11.40 43.44
CA LEU A 169 -2.68 10.38 44.34
C LEU A 169 -3.19 10.97 45.67
N GLY A 170 -3.01 12.26 45.92
CA GLY A 170 -3.46 12.93 47.15
C GLY A 170 -2.74 12.43 48.42
N ILE A 171 -1.49 11.96 48.28
CA ILE A 171 -0.70 11.42 49.39
C ILE A 171 0.09 12.56 50.05
N PRO A 172 -0.23 12.97 51.30
CA PRO A 172 0.49 14.04 51.95
C PRO A 172 1.87 13.58 52.45
N GLY A 173 2.93 14.21 51.91
CA GLY A 173 4.30 14.15 52.45
C GLY A 173 5.34 13.42 51.58
N GLU A 174 6.63 13.66 51.88
CA GLU A 174 7.76 12.96 51.29
C GLU A 174 7.76 11.49 51.74
N VAL A 175 7.32 10.60 50.84
CA VAL A 175 7.41 9.16 51.03
C VAL A 175 8.78 8.68 50.56
N SER A 176 9.39 7.76 51.32
CA SER A 176 10.67 7.16 50.94
C SER A 176 10.61 6.52 49.53
N PRO A 177 11.59 6.79 48.64
CA PRO A 177 11.63 6.22 47.29
C PRO A 177 11.65 4.69 47.24
N ASP A 178 12.16 4.03 48.29
CA ASP A 178 12.23 2.56 48.38
C ASP A 178 10.90 1.91 48.80
N GLN A 179 9.87 2.72 49.07
CA GLN A 179 8.58 2.24 49.51
C GLN A 179 7.81 1.58 48.36
N LYS A 180 7.28 0.38 48.59
CA LYS A 180 6.46 -0.35 47.61
C LYS A 180 5.09 0.29 47.40
N LEU A 181 4.65 0.40 46.15
CA LEU A 181 3.33 0.94 45.76
C LEU A 181 2.18 0.19 46.44
N GLY A 182 2.29 -1.12 46.59
CA GLY A 182 1.25 -1.96 47.20
C GLY A 182 1.06 -1.72 48.69
N PHE A 183 2.09 -1.21 49.39
CA PHE A 183 1.96 -0.76 50.77
C PHE A 183 1.19 0.55 50.84
N LEU A 184 1.52 1.52 49.98
CA LEU A 184 0.82 2.80 49.88
C LEU A 184 -0.64 2.60 49.52
N ARG A 185 -0.93 1.69 48.58
CA ARG A 185 -2.27 1.28 48.19
C ARG A 185 -3.13 0.89 49.39
N LYS A 186 -2.57 0.09 50.31
CA LYS A 186 -3.28 -0.39 51.50
C LYS A 186 -3.43 0.70 52.57
N LYS A 187 -2.48 1.63 52.63
CA LYS A 187 -2.45 2.70 53.64
C LYS A 187 -3.37 3.87 53.29
N TYR A 188 -3.44 4.24 52.01
CA TYR A 188 -4.20 5.41 51.51
C TYR A 188 -5.42 5.03 50.68
N ASP A 189 -5.75 3.73 50.59
CA ASP A 189 -6.97 3.19 49.99
C ASP A 189 -7.25 3.66 48.55
N PHE A 190 -6.26 3.50 47.66
CA PHE A 190 -6.40 3.78 46.23
C PHE A 190 -6.27 2.51 45.38
N GLU A 191 -6.69 2.55 44.12
CA GLU A 191 -6.59 1.42 43.21
C GLU A 191 -5.31 1.46 42.35
N MET A 192 -4.76 0.29 42.02
CA MET A 192 -3.63 0.20 41.07
C MET A 192 -4.03 0.69 39.67
N GLU A 193 -5.32 0.66 39.33
CA GLU A 193 -5.82 1.21 38.07
C GLU A 193 -5.69 2.73 38.03
N THR A 194 -5.93 3.42 39.15
CA THR A 194 -5.75 4.87 39.28
C THR A 194 -4.30 5.27 39.00
N VAL A 195 -3.32 4.55 39.57
CA VAL A 195 -1.90 4.79 39.30
C VAL A 195 -1.58 4.68 37.81
N ARG A 196 -2.10 3.64 37.14
CA ARG A 196 -1.89 3.45 35.70
C ARG A 196 -2.54 4.55 34.86
N LYS A 197 -3.72 5.04 35.27
CA LYS A 197 -4.42 6.15 34.61
C LYS A 197 -3.63 7.45 34.68
N ILE A 198 -3.08 7.79 35.86
CA ILE A 198 -2.25 8.98 36.07
C ILE A 198 -1.03 8.95 35.15
N ILE A 199 -0.32 7.82 35.13
CA ILE A 199 0.87 7.62 34.30
C ILE A 199 0.52 7.68 32.80
N SER A 200 -0.59 7.06 32.39
CA SER A 200 -1.07 7.13 31.00
C SER A 200 -1.42 8.57 30.59
N SER A 201 -2.06 9.34 31.48
CA SER A 201 -2.42 10.74 31.21
C SER A 201 -1.17 11.59 31.01
N TYR A 202 -0.19 11.47 31.92
CA TYR A 202 1.06 12.21 31.83
C TYR A 202 1.85 11.90 30.54
N LEU A 203 1.90 10.63 30.15
CA LEU A 203 2.60 10.20 28.93
C LEU A 203 1.88 10.60 27.64
N ASP A 204 0.56 10.69 27.64
CA ASP A 204 -0.23 11.18 26.50
C ASP A 204 -0.10 12.71 26.36
N ASP A 205 -0.10 13.44 27.48
CA ASP A 205 0.11 14.90 27.52
C ASP A 205 1.52 15.29 27.04
N ALA A 206 2.55 14.55 27.44
CA ALA A 206 3.93 14.75 27.00
C ALA A 206 4.15 14.47 25.49
N VAL A 207 3.29 13.67 24.86
CA VAL A 207 3.37 13.35 23.42
C VAL A 207 2.53 14.32 22.58
N GLY A 208 1.49 14.93 23.16
CA GLY A 208 0.63 15.90 22.50
C GLY A 208 1.19 17.31 22.41
N ASP A 209 2.18 17.66 23.25
CA ASP A 209 2.63 19.04 23.42
C ASP A 209 4.03 19.31 22.83
N GLY A 210 4.05 19.68 21.54
CA GLY A 210 5.14 20.50 20.97
C GLY A 210 4.97 21.99 21.31
N GLY A 211 4.54 22.33 22.53
CA GLY A 211 3.97 23.65 22.84
C GLY A 211 3.91 24.02 24.33
N GLY A 212 4.96 23.70 25.10
CA GLY A 212 5.32 24.45 26.31
C GLY A 212 4.44 24.24 27.54
N ARG A 213 4.97 23.43 28.47
CA ARG A 213 5.05 23.85 29.88
C ARG A 213 6.48 23.75 30.36
N GLU A 214 7.07 24.93 30.49
CA GLU A 214 8.30 25.20 31.23
C GLU A 214 8.12 24.70 32.66
N VAL A 215 8.82 23.62 33.01
CA VAL A 215 8.91 23.13 34.38
C VAL A 215 9.81 24.13 35.13
N ILE A 216 9.18 25.01 35.91
CA ILE A 216 9.88 25.91 36.83
C ILE A 216 10.44 25.07 38.00
N PRO A 217 11.70 25.31 38.41
CA PRO A 217 12.46 24.46 39.36
C PRO A 217 11.85 24.34 40.76
#